data_AF-K1SGM8-F1
#
_entry.id   AF-K1SGM8-F1
#
_cell.length_a   1.000
_cell.length_b   1.000
_cell.length_c   1.000
_cell.angle_alpha   90.00
_cell.angle_beta   90.00
_cell.angle_gamma   90.00
#
_symmetry.space_group_name_H-M   'P 1'
#
loop_
_entity.id
_entity.type
_entity.pdbx_description
1 polymer ?
#
loop_
_entity_poly.entity_id
_entity_poly.type
_entity_poly.pdbx_seq_one_letter_code
_entity_poly.pdbx_strand_id
1 'polypeptide(L)' 'MIEKVVFMNMCMISDNKGNVLALDKVGKNYSGTTFPGGHVEA' A
#
# COMPACT_ATOMS: atom_id res chain seq x y z
N MET A 1 4.86 -29.31 -2.48
CA MET A 1 4.90 -28.28 -1.41
C MET A 1 4.06 -27.12 -1.90
N ILE A 2 3.07 -26.68 -1.13
CA ILE A 2 2.22 -25.54 -1.48
C ILE A 2 2.73 -24.36 -0.67
N GLU A 3 3.17 -23.31 -1.36
CA GLU A 3 3.61 -22.06 -0.72
C GLU A 3 2.42 -21.22 -0.30
N LYS A 4 2.44 -20.73 0.94
CA LYS A 4 1.47 -19.75 1.41
C LYS A 4 1.89 -18.37 0.94
N VAL A 5 1.08 -17.74 0.12
CA VAL A 5 1.26 -16.35 -0.31
C VAL A 5 0.25 -15.43 0.38
N VAL A 6 0.63 -14.16 0.56
CA VAL A 6 -0.25 -13.10 1.06
C VAL A 6 -0.47 -12.12 -0.08
N PHE A 7 -1.73 -11.88 -0.44
CA PHE A 7 -2.09 -10.88 -1.43
C PHE A 7 -2.30 -9.53 -0.75
N MET A 8 -1.70 -8.49 -1.32
CA MET A 8 -1.92 -7.10 -0.94
C MET A 8 -2.32 -6.29 -2.16
N ASN A 9 -3.26 -5.36 -1.98
CA ASN A 9 -3.53 -4.34 -2.99
C ASN A 9 -2.72 -3.07 -2.67
N MET A 10 -2.35 -2.34 -3.72
CA MET A 10 -1.88 -0.97 -3.63
C MET A 10 -2.65 -0.14 -4.64
N CYS A 11 -3.18 1.01 -4.21
CA CYS A 11 -4.03 1.88 -5.01
C CYS A 11 -3.44 3.28 -5.09
N MET A 12 -3.10 3.71 -6.30
CA MET A 12 -2.83 5.12 -6.58
C MET A 12 -4.17 5.84 -6.70
N ILE A 13 -4.39 6.83 -5.84
CA ILE A 13 -5.60 7.65 -5.83
C ILE A 13 -5.18 9.06 -6.24
N SER A 14 -5.74 9.56 -7.35
CA SER A 14 -5.43 10.88 -7.91
C SER A 14 -6.64 11.81 -7.90
N ASP A 15 -6.40 13.11 -7.73
CA ASP A 15 -7.45 14.14 -7.69
C ASP A 15 -7.76 14.81 -9.04
N ASN A 16 -7.23 14.27 -10.15
CA ASN A 16 -7.28 14.84 -11.51
C ASN A 16 -6.65 16.24 -11.67
N LYS A 17 -5.94 16.75 -10.65
CA LYS A 17 -5.16 17.99 -10.69
C LYS A 17 -3.65 17.71 -10.68
N GLY A 18 -3.28 16.44 -10.79
CA GLY A 18 -1.90 15.97 -10.76
C GLY A 18 -1.40 15.58 -9.36
N ASN A 19 -2.24 15.67 -8.31
CA ASN A 19 -1.86 15.22 -6.98
C ASN A 19 -2.22 13.74 -6.80
N VAL A 20 -1.39 13.03 -6.04
CA VAL A 20 -1.62 11.64 -5.64
C VAL A 20 -1.61 11.51 -4.12
N LEU A 21 -2.51 10.68 -3.59
CA LEU A 21 -2.53 10.37 -2.16
C LEU A 21 -1.40 9.38 -1.85
N ALA A 22 -0.51 9.78 -0.94
CA ALA A 22 0.51 8.93 -0.37
C ALA A 22 0.42 8.92 1.16
N LEU A 23 0.87 7.83 1.76
CA LEU A 23 0.94 7.63 3.20
C LEU A 23 2.41 7.62 3.62
N ASP A 24 2.77 8.49 4.55
CA ASP A 24 4.07 8.40 5.21
C ASP A 24 3.98 7.41 6.36
N LYS A 25 4.58 6.23 6.16
CA LYS A 25 4.65 5.22 7.20
C LYS A 25 5.80 5.58 8.13
N VAL A 26 5.48 6.05 9.33
CA VAL A 26 6.43 6.27 10.42
C VAL A 26 6.31 5.12 11.43
N GLY A 27 7.32 4.25 11.48
CA GLY A 27 7.35 3.11 12.38
C GLY A 27 8.74 2.48 12.50
N LYS A 28 8.96 1.68 13.55
CA LYS A 28 10.28 1.14 13.94
C LYS A 28 10.93 0.18 12.92
N ASN A 29 10.14 -0.46 12.06
CA ASN A 29 10.62 -1.55 11.19
C ASN A 29 10.72 -1.16 9.70
N TYR A 30 10.08 -0.07 9.28
CA TYR A 30 10.16 0.47 7.91
C TYR A 30 9.60 1.88 7.91
N SER A 31 10.40 2.83 7.42
CA SER A 31 9.98 4.20 7.15
C SER A 31 10.02 4.46 5.65
N GLY A 32 8.95 5.03 5.11
CA GLY A 32 8.87 5.36 3.70
C GLY A 32 7.50 5.87 3.29
N THR A 33 7.45 6.47 2.11
CA THR A 33 6.21 6.93 1.47
C THR A 33 5.65 5.79 0.63
N THR A 34 4.37 5.45 0.84
CA THR A 34 3.69 4.34 0.13
C THR A 34 2.32 4.78 -0.36
N PHE A 35 1.81 4.11 -1.40
CA PHE A 35 0.40 4.24 -1.76
C PHE A 35 -0.50 3.54 -0.73
N PRO A 36 -1.74 4.03 -0.54
CA PRO A 36 -2.77 3.34 0.21
C PRO A 36 -2.97 1.91 -0.30
N GLY A 37 -3.19 0.98 0.62
CA GLY A 37 -3.30 -0.44 0.30
C GLY A 37 -3.55 -1.27 1.55
N GLY A 38 -3.87 -2.55 1.36
CA GLY A 38 -4.25 -3.45 2.44
C GLY A 38 -4.10 -4.91 2.06
N HIS A 39 -4.43 -5.79 3.00
CA HIS A 39 -4.52 -7.22 2.75
C HIS A 39 -5.79 -7.51 1.94
N VAL A 40 -5.69 -8.44 1.00
CA VAL A 40 -6.86 -8.99 0.32
C VAL A 40 -7.45 -10.10 1.19
N GLU A 41 -8.75 -9.97 1.50
CA GLU A 41 -9.51 -10.96 2.25
C GLU A 41 -10.12 -12.02 1.32
N ALA A 42 -10.49 -13.18 1.88
CA ALA A 42 -11.05 -14.32 1.14
C ALA A 42 -12.59 -14.35 1.20
#